data_AF-A0A543A7P7-F1
#
_entry.id   AF-A0A543A7P7-F1
#
_cell.length_a   1.000
_cell.length_b   1.000
_cell.length_c   1.000
_cell.angle_alpha   90.00
_cell.angle_beta   90.00
_cell.angle_gamma   90.00
#
_symmetry.space_group_name_H-M   'P 1'
#
loop_
_entity.id
_entity.type
_entity.pdbx_description
1 polymer ?
#
loop_
_entity_poly.entity_id
_entity_poly.type
_entity_poly.pdbx_seq_one_letter_code
_entity_poly.pdbx_strand_id
1 'polypeptide(L)'
;MRKVLAFSVVYLLAGSVWFLRTGNSEFVIYVLVIAVLLAGLVWLQRTARFPTWMLWGFSLWGLMHVLGGGVVMGEHVLFAQRIFPLVDQGGDFYILKYDQVVHAYLYGLVAVMALHVLRQVFGARGPAAALAVTAVLVSLGVSSLNELMEFLISLNMDNGVGGYDNTMLDFVSNFTGAVVATTVCTIIRSRRSGEVLEPVG
;
A
#
# COMPACT_ATOMS: atom_id res chain seq x y z
N MET A 1 -16.17 6.61 -9.03
CA MET A 1 -16.21 5.15 -8.78
C MET A 1 -16.29 4.32 -10.07
N ARG A 2 -17.32 4.42 -10.92
CA ARG A 2 -17.47 3.57 -12.13
C ARG A 2 -16.23 3.50 -13.04
N LYS A 3 -15.60 4.64 -13.35
CA LYS A 3 -14.38 4.70 -14.17
C LYS A 3 -13.19 3.98 -13.53
N VAL A 4 -13.00 4.17 -12.23
CA VAL A 4 -11.93 3.51 -11.46
C VAL A 4 -12.14 2.00 -11.48
N LEU A 5 -13.36 1.54 -11.18
CA LEU A 5 -13.67 0.10 -11.19
C LEU A 5 -13.47 -0.54 -12.57
N ALA A 6 -13.92 0.12 -13.64
CA ALA A 6 -13.70 -0.37 -14.99
C ALA A 6 -12.21 -0.51 -15.29
N PHE A 7 -11.41 0.51 -14.95
CA PHE A 7 -9.96 0.46 -15.09
C PHE A 7 -9.35 -0.69 -14.26
N SER A 8 -9.76 -0.85 -12.99
CA SER A 8 -9.26 -1.91 -12.11
C SER A 8 -9.57 -3.31 -12.64
N VAL A 9 -10.81 -3.53 -13.06
CA VAL A 9 -11.24 -4.82 -13.61
C VAL A 9 -10.47 -5.16 -14.88
N VAL A 10 -10.23 -4.19 -15.77
CA VAL A 10 -9.50 -4.44 -17.02
C VAL A 10 -8.08 -4.93 -16.74
N TYR A 11 -7.29 -4.23 -15.90
CA TYR A 11 -5.92 -4.68 -15.66
C TYR A 11 -5.86 -5.95 -14.81
N LEU A 12 -6.82 -6.17 -13.87
CA LEU A 12 -6.87 -7.40 -13.09
C LEU A 12 -7.15 -8.60 -13.98
N LEU A 13 -8.11 -8.49 -14.91
CA LEU A 13 -8.39 -9.56 -15.87
C LEU A 13 -7.20 -9.83 -16.79
N ALA A 14 -6.56 -8.77 -17.30
CA ALA A 14 -5.36 -8.91 -18.12
C ALA A 14 -4.22 -9.61 -17.34
N GLY A 15 -3.98 -9.20 -16.09
CA GLY A 15 -3.02 -9.83 -15.19
C GLY A 15 -3.35 -11.29 -14.88
N SER A 16 -4.61 -11.60 -14.54
CA SER A 16 -5.06 -12.97 -14.31
C SER A 16 -4.80 -13.88 -15.51
N VAL A 17 -5.16 -13.43 -16.72
CA VAL A 17 -4.92 -14.21 -17.94
C VAL A 17 -3.43 -14.41 -18.18
N TRP A 18 -2.61 -13.39 -17.93
CA TRP A 18 -1.16 -13.48 -18.06
C TRP A 18 -0.57 -14.52 -17.09
N PHE A 19 -0.83 -14.40 -15.79
CA PHE A 19 -0.26 -15.28 -14.77
C PHE A 19 -0.74 -16.73 -14.87
N LEU A 20 -2.00 -16.94 -15.27
CA LEU A 20 -2.50 -18.29 -15.54
C LEU A 20 -1.81 -18.94 -16.74
N ARG A 21 -1.47 -18.16 -17.78
CA ARG A 21 -0.74 -18.67 -18.96
C ARG A 21 0.73 -18.95 -18.67
N THR A 22 1.36 -18.17 -17.80
CA THR A 22 2.76 -18.37 -17.40
C THR A 22 2.91 -19.41 -16.28
N GLY A 23 1.81 -19.94 -15.75
CA GLY A 23 1.81 -20.93 -14.67
C GLY A 23 2.26 -20.35 -13.32
N ASN A 24 2.22 -19.03 -13.16
CA ASN A 24 2.69 -18.34 -11.97
C ASN A 24 1.59 -18.28 -10.90
N SER A 25 1.48 -19.36 -10.13
CA SER A 25 0.43 -19.54 -9.10
C SER A 25 0.52 -18.52 -7.97
N GLU A 26 1.73 -18.10 -7.61
CA GLU A 26 1.99 -17.05 -6.62
C GLU A 26 1.28 -15.74 -7.00
N PHE A 27 1.52 -15.21 -8.20
CA PHE A 27 0.89 -13.96 -8.63
C PHE A 27 -0.61 -14.09 -8.93
N VAL A 28 -1.12 -15.30 -9.19
CA VAL A 28 -2.58 -15.54 -9.22
C VAL A 28 -3.19 -15.30 -7.84
N ILE A 29 -2.55 -15.76 -6.76
CA ILE A 29 -3.01 -15.52 -5.38
C ILE A 29 -2.98 -14.03 -5.07
N TYR A 30 -1.91 -13.31 -5.43
CA TYR A 30 -1.85 -11.86 -5.22
C TYR A 30 -2.94 -11.10 -5.98
N VAL A 31 -3.25 -11.48 -7.22
CA VAL A 31 -4.37 -10.88 -7.98
C VAL A 31 -5.71 -11.12 -7.27
N LEU A 32 -5.92 -12.31 -6.70
CA LEU A 32 -7.12 -12.60 -5.91
C LEU A 32 -7.19 -11.72 -4.65
N VAL A 33 -6.07 -11.55 -3.93
CA VAL A 33 -6.00 -10.65 -2.76
C VAL A 33 -6.37 -9.22 -3.15
N ILE A 34 -5.81 -8.70 -4.24
CA ILE A 34 -6.14 -7.35 -4.74
C ILE A 34 -7.63 -7.24 -5.09
N ALA A 35 -8.21 -8.27 -5.70
CA ALA A 35 -9.64 -8.29 -6.02
C ALA A 35 -10.51 -8.25 -4.75
N VAL A 36 -10.14 -8.99 -3.70
CA VAL A 36 -10.81 -8.98 -2.40
C VAL A 36 -10.70 -7.60 -1.74
N LEU A 37 -9.51 -7.00 -1.73
CA LEU A 37 -9.30 -5.66 -1.17
C LEU A 37 -10.08 -4.59 -1.94
N LEU A 38 -10.13 -4.69 -3.28
CA LEU A 38 -10.95 -3.81 -4.13
C LEU A 38 -12.44 -3.96 -3.81
N ALA A 39 -12.93 -5.19 -3.60
CA ALA A 39 -14.30 -5.44 -3.18
C ALA A 39 -14.59 -4.83 -1.79
N GLY A 40 -13.66 -4.99 -0.85
CA GLY A 40 -13.69 -4.35 0.46
C GLY A 40 -13.76 -2.82 0.36
N LEU A 41 -12.96 -2.21 -0.51
CA LEU A 41 -12.97 -0.77 -0.78
C LEU A 41 -14.32 -0.31 -1.36
N VAL A 42 -14.89 -1.05 -2.30
CA VAL A 42 -16.21 -0.76 -2.88
C VAL A 42 -17.30 -0.84 -1.81
N TRP A 43 -17.22 -1.82 -0.92
CA TRP A 43 -18.12 -1.95 0.22
C TRP A 43 -17.98 -0.75 1.16
N LEU A 44 -16.75 -0.42 1.56
CA LEU A 44 -16.45 0.70 2.47
C LEU A 44 -16.85 2.06 1.88
N GLN A 45 -16.83 2.21 0.55
CA GLN A 45 -17.23 3.45 -0.13
C GLN A 45 -18.65 3.91 0.25
N ARG A 46 -19.56 2.98 0.54
CA ARG A 46 -20.95 3.30 0.93
C ARG A 46 -21.01 4.13 2.21
N THR A 47 -20.05 3.89 3.11
CA THR A 47 -19.97 4.54 4.42
C THR A 47 -18.94 5.66 4.42
N ALA A 48 -17.70 5.36 4.00
CA ALA A 48 -16.57 6.27 4.10
C ALA A 48 -16.59 7.40 3.05
N ARG A 49 -17.32 7.22 1.95
CA ARG A 49 -17.44 8.20 0.85
C ARG A 49 -16.08 8.77 0.44
N PHE A 50 -15.12 7.89 0.13
CA PHE A 50 -13.78 8.34 -0.22
C PHE A 50 -13.80 9.24 -1.46
N PRO A 51 -13.01 10.32 -1.48
CA PRO A 51 -12.85 11.16 -2.66
C PRO A 51 -12.22 10.38 -3.80
N THR A 52 -12.57 10.75 -5.04
CA THR A 52 -12.19 10.01 -6.25
C THR A 52 -10.68 9.79 -6.40
N TRP A 53 -9.84 10.71 -5.91
CA TRP A 53 -8.38 10.58 -5.99
C TRP A 53 -7.85 9.43 -5.11
N MET A 54 -8.45 9.14 -3.95
CA MET A 54 -8.03 8.01 -3.10
C MET A 54 -8.32 6.67 -3.79
N LEU A 55 -9.47 6.60 -4.48
CA LEU A 55 -9.87 5.42 -5.24
C LEU A 55 -8.92 5.17 -6.42
N TRP A 56 -8.52 6.23 -7.13
CA TRP A 56 -7.49 6.14 -8.16
C TRP A 56 -6.13 5.73 -7.60
N GLY A 57 -5.73 6.28 -6.45
CA GLY A 57 -4.49 5.89 -5.79
C GLY A 57 -4.47 4.40 -5.45
N PHE A 58 -5.57 3.89 -4.90
CA PHE A 58 -5.68 2.47 -4.56
C PHE A 58 -5.63 1.59 -5.82
N SER A 59 -6.31 2.02 -6.88
CA SER A 59 -6.27 1.30 -8.16
C SER A 59 -4.90 1.37 -8.83
N LEU A 60 -4.14 2.45 -8.67
CA LEU A 60 -2.79 2.57 -9.20
C LEU A 60 -1.84 1.62 -8.47
N TRP A 61 -1.98 1.51 -7.14
CA TRP A 61 -1.26 0.51 -6.36
C TRP A 61 -1.54 -0.92 -6.89
N GLY A 62 -2.81 -1.26 -7.12
CA GLY A 62 -3.15 -2.58 -7.64
C GLY A 62 -2.51 -2.85 -9.01
N LEU A 63 -2.42 -1.83 -9.88
CA LEU A 63 -1.70 -1.95 -11.14
C LEU A 63 -0.18 -2.12 -10.94
N MET A 64 0.43 -1.33 -10.04
CA MET A 64 1.85 -1.44 -9.69
C MET A 64 2.21 -2.85 -9.20
N HIS A 65 1.31 -3.49 -8.47
CA HIS A 65 1.45 -4.86 -7.98
C HIS A 65 1.40 -5.89 -9.12
N VAL A 66 0.40 -5.79 -10.01
CA VAL A 66 0.27 -6.67 -11.17
C VAL A 66 1.49 -6.54 -12.10
N LEU A 67 1.97 -5.32 -12.32
CA LEU A 67 3.19 -5.09 -13.09
C LEU A 67 4.44 -5.55 -12.35
N GLY A 68 4.49 -5.40 -11.02
CA GLY A 68 5.58 -5.86 -10.17
C GLY A 68 5.91 -7.34 -10.35
N GLY A 69 4.89 -8.19 -10.45
CA GLY A 69 5.05 -9.61 -10.72
C GLY A 69 5.08 -9.98 -12.20
N GLY A 70 4.42 -9.19 -13.05
CA GLY A 70 4.24 -9.50 -14.47
C GLY A 70 5.43 -9.09 -15.35
N VAL A 71 6.15 -8.05 -14.97
CA VAL A 71 7.31 -7.53 -15.73
C VAL A 71 8.57 -8.26 -15.28
N VAL A 72 9.17 -8.98 -16.22
CA VAL A 72 10.44 -9.71 -16.01
C VAL A 72 11.61 -8.79 -16.34
N MET A 73 12.56 -8.67 -15.41
CA MET A 73 13.76 -7.84 -15.45
C MET A 73 15.01 -8.71 -15.46
N GLY A 74 15.22 -9.46 -16.55
CA GLY A 74 16.31 -10.44 -16.63
C GLY A 74 15.95 -11.73 -15.89
N GLU A 75 16.65 -12.02 -14.80
CA GLU A 75 16.43 -13.25 -14.00
C GLU A 75 15.40 -13.07 -12.88
N HIS A 76 14.98 -11.84 -12.59
CA HIS A 76 14.05 -11.52 -11.51
C HIS A 76 12.84 -10.74 -12.03
N VAL A 77 11.77 -10.66 -11.22
CA VAL A 77 10.59 -9.83 -11.51
C VAL A 77 10.81 -8.39 -11.01
N LEU A 78 10.03 -7.44 -11.50
CA LEU A 78 10.14 -6.03 -11.15
C LEU A 78 10.13 -5.78 -9.62
N PHE A 79 9.43 -6.59 -8.82
CA PHE A 79 9.48 -6.50 -7.36
C PHE A 79 10.89 -6.61 -6.75
N ALA A 80 11.69 -7.54 -7.25
CA ALA A 80 13.06 -7.76 -6.81
C ALA A 80 14.04 -6.74 -7.42
N GLN A 81 13.56 -5.82 -8.27
CA GLN A 81 14.41 -4.81 -8.86
C GLN A 81 14.98 -3.89 -7.78
N ARG A 82 16.30 -3.93 -7.66
CA ARG A 82 17.12 -3.04 -6.84
C ARG A 82 17.16 -1.67 -7.52
N ILE A 83 16.60 -0.63 -6.90
CA ILE A 83 16.51 0.71 -7.47
C ILE A 83 17.74 1.53 -7.10
N PHE A 84 18.09 1.56 -5.82
CA PHE A 84 19.22 2.34 -5.32
C PHE A 84 19.93 1.60 -4.18
N PRO A 85 21.27 1.46 -4.21
CA PRO A 85 22.01 0.74 -3.17
C PRO A 85 22.26 1.63 -1.96
N LEU A 86 21.26 1.85 -1.10
CA LEU A 86 21.52 2.55 0.18
C LEU A 86 22.36 1.65 1.11
N VAL A 87 21.91 0.40 1.27
CA VAL A 87 22.60 -0.63 2.05
C VAL A 87 22.38 -1.98 1.35
N ASP A 88 23.47 -2.69 1.07
CA ASP A 88 23.46 -4.04 0.51
C ASP A 88 24.28 -4.93 1.45
N GLN A 89 23.63 -5.89 2.11
CA GLN A 89 24.29 -6.89 2.96
C GLN A 89 24.35 -8.27 2.29
N GLY A 90 23.98 -8.35 1.00
CA GLY A 90 23.86 -9.61 0.27
C GLY A 90 22.55 -10.36 0.56
N GLY A 91 22.27 -11.37 -0.25
CA GLY A 91 21.02 -12.12 -0.19
C GLY A 91 19.80 -11.23 -0.46
N ASP A 92 18.77 -11.40 0.38
CA ASP A 92 17.52 -10.63 0.29
C ASP A 92 17.58 -9.27 1.01
N PHE A 93 18.63 -9.00 1.79
CA PHE A 93 18.79 -7.72 2.47
C PHE A 93 19.33 -6.65 1.51
N TYR A 94 18.40 -5.87 0.95
CA TYR A 94 18.73 -4.75 0.07
C TYR A 94 17.79 -3.57 0.30
N ILE A 95 18.34 -2.41 0.66
CA ILE A 95 17.58 -1.18 0.85
C ILE A 95 17.64 -0.32 -0.41
N LEU A 96 16.72 -0.62 -1.31
CA LEU A 96 15.62 0.19 -1.85
C LEU A 96 15.14 -0.57 -3.09
N LYS A 97 14.41 -1.67 -2.86
CA LYS A 97 13.76 -2.46 -3.91
C LYS A 97 12.49 -1.76 -4.39
N TYR A 98 12.01 -2.11 -5.58
CA TYR A 98 10.70 -1.66 -6.06
C TYR A 98 9.58 -2.01 -5.07
N ASP A 99 9.67 -3.17 -4.44
CA ASP A 99 8.73 -3.63 -3.42
C ASP A 99 8.53 -2.62 -2.28
N GLN A 100 9.63 -2.20 -1.65
CA GLN A 100 9.65 -1.20 -0.58
C GLN A 100 9.02 0.15 -1.02
N VAL A 101 9.14 0.53 -2.29
CA VAL A 101 8.48 1.73 -2.84
C VAL A 101 6.96 1.53 -2.96
N VAL A 102 6.52 0.36 -3.44
CA VAL A 102 5.10 -0.01 -3.53
C VAL A 102 4.47 -0.04 -2.14
N HIS A 103 5.18 -0.57 -1.15
CA HIS A 103 4.82 -0.60 0.26
C HIS A 103 4.66 0.80 0.84
N ALA A 104 5.69 1.64 0.73
CA ALA A 104 5.61 3.04 1.18
C ALA A 104 4.44 3.80 0.52
N TYR A 105 4.19 3.57 -0.78
CA TYR A 105 3.07 4.17 -1.49
C TYR A 105 1.72 3.71 -0.94
N LEU A 106 1.50 2.41 -0.81
CA LEU A 106 0.23 1.84 -0.35
C LEU A 106 -0.09 2.32 1.07
N TYR A 107 0.84 2.18 2.00
CA TYR A 107 0.55 2.48 3.40
C TYR A 107 0.58 3.99 3.69
N GLY A 108 1.27 4.77 2.86
CA GLY A 108 1.00 6.21 2.78
C GLY A 108 -0.46 6.50 2.44
N LEU A 109 -0.99 5.87 1.39
CA LEU A 109 -2.38 6.04 0.98
C LEU A 109 -3.37 5.53 2.04
N VAL A 110 -3.14 4.33 2.60
CA VAL A 110 -3.99 3.73 3.64
C VAL A 110 -4.02 4.61 4.88
N ALA A 111 -2.89 5.18 5.31
CA ALA A 111 -2.86 6.11 6.43
C ALA A 111 -3.70 7.37 6.15
N VAL A 112 -3.62 7.95 4.95
CA VAL A 112 -4.46 9.10 4.59
C VAL A 112 -5.94 8.72 4.47
N MET A 113 -6.25 7.52 4.01
CA MET A 113 -7.62 6.98 4.00
C MET A 113 -8.15 6.74 5.42
N ALA A 114 -7.34 6.22 6.33
CA ALA A 114 -7.67 6.05 7.75
C ALA A 114 -7.94 7.42 8.40
N LEU A 115 -7.10 8.42 8.13
CA LEU A 115 -7.30 9.79 8.59
C LEU A 115 -8.60 10.40 8.06
N HIS A 116 -8.99 10.09 6.81
CA HIS A 116 -10.28 10.47 6.24
C HIS A 116 -11.43 9.80 6.97
N VAL A 117 -11.36 8.49 7.23
CA VAL A 117 -12.39 7.75 7.97
C VAL A 117 -12.56 8.28 9.39
N LEU A 118 -11.46 8.48 10.13
CA LEU A 118 -11.47 9.06 11.47
C LEU A 118 -12.25 10.39 11.51
N ARG A 119 -12.00 11.27 10.54
CA ARG A 119 -12.65 12.59 10.52
C ARG A 119 -14.06 12.58 9.96
N GLN A 120 -14.31 11.85 8.87
CA GLN A 120 -15.57 11.94 8.11
C GLN A 120 -16.62 10.94 8.58
N VAL A 121 -16.21 9.76 9.04
CA VAL A 121 -17.12 8.71 9.51
C VAL A 121 -17.29 8.80 11.01
N PHE A 122 -16.18 8.84 11.75
CA PHE A 122 -16.22 8.87 13.21
C PHE A 122 -16.36 10.29 13.79
N GLY A 123 -16.29 11.33 12.95
CA GLY A 123 -16.39 12.72 13.41
C GLY A 123 -15.29 13.12 14.39
N ALA A 124 -14.15 12.43 14.38
CA ALA A 124 -13.08 12.64 15.35
C ALA A 124 -12.52 14.07 15.24
N ARG A 125 -12.49 14.76 16.38
CA ARG A 125 -11.94 16.11 16.55
C ARG A 125 -10.80 16.04 17.57
N GLY A 126 -9.80 16.88 17.39
CA GLY A 126 -8.65 16.94 18.30
C GLY A 126 -7.38 17.42 17.59
N PRO A 127 -6.25 17.42 18.32
CA PRO A 127 -4.97 17.86 17.79
C PRO A 127 -4.61 17.10 16.51
N ALA A 128 -4.14 17.84 15.50
CA ALA A 128 -3.86 17.26 14.19
C ALA A 128 -2.81 16.16 14.26
N ALA A 129 -1.81 16.31 15.13
CA ALA A 129 -0.78 15.31 15.40
C ALA A 129 -1.36 14.01 15.96
N ALA A 130 -2.29 14.09 16.93
CA ALA A 130 -2.91 12.92 17.53
C ALA A 130 -3.69 12.11 16.47
N LEU A 131 -4.50 12.78 15.64
CA LEU A 131 -5.23 12.15 14.55
C LEU A 131 -4.29 11.54 13.50
N ALA A 132 -3.18 12.20 13.17
CA ALA A 132 -2.18 11.69 12.24
C ALA A 132 -1.50 10.43 12.79
N VAL A 133 -1.07 10.44 14.05
CA VAL A 133 -0.46 9.27 14.71
C VAL A 133 -1.45 8.11 14.75
N THR A 134 -2.72 8.34 15.13
CA THR A 134 -3.74 7.28 15.09
C THR A 134 -3.90 6.71 13.69
N ALA A 135 -3.91 7.55 12.65
CA ALA A 135 -4.01 7.10 11.27
C ALA A 135 -2.81 6.27 10.81
N VAL A 136 -1.58 6.64 11.24
CA VAL A 136 -0.37 5.85 11.01
C VAL A 136 -0.48 4.48 11.67
N LEU A 137 -0.89 4.43 12.94
CA LEU A 137 -1.06 3.17 13.68
C LEU A 137 -2.12 2.26 13.03
N VAL A 138 -3.25 2.82 12.58
CA VAL A 138 -4.26 2.07 11.82
C VAL A 138 -3.65 1.53 10.52
N SER A 139 -2.87 2.34 9.81
CA SER A 139 -2.22 1.89 8.58
C SER A 139 -1.22 0.77 8.81
N LEU A 140 -0.44 0.82 9.89
CA LEU A 140 0.47 -0.28 10.28
C LEU A 140 -0.29 -1.54 10.69
N GLY A 141 -1.43 -1.40 11.35
CA GLY A 141 -2.31 -2.53 11.66
C GLY A 141 -2.92 -3.16 10.41
N VAL A 142 -3.21 -2.37 9.37
CA VAL A 142 -3.60 -2.91 8.06
C VAL A 142 -2.40 -3.54 7.35
N SER A 143 -1.21 -2.93 7.46
CA SER A 143 -0.01 -3.46 6.81
C SER A 143 0.42 -4.81 7.33
N SER A 144 0.29 -5.04 8.65
CA SER A 144 0.60 -6.35 9.22
C SER A 144 -0.28 -7.48 8.69
N LEU A 145 -1.49 -7.19 8.19
CA LEU A 145 -2.32 -8.20 7.52
C LEU A 145 -1.75 -8.62 6.16
N ASN A 146 -1.07 -7.70 5.46
CA ASN A 146 -0.38 -8.04 4.21
C ASN A 146 0.83 -8.92 4.49
N GLU A 147 1.66 -8.56 5.47
CA GLU A 147 2.80 -9.37 5.89
C GLU A 147 2.37 -10.75 6.41
N LEU A 148 1.23 -10.83 7.10
CA LEU A 148 0.64 -12.10 7.53
C LEU A 148 0.22 -12.96 6.33
N MET A 149 -0.37 -12.35 5.29
CA MET A 149 -0.71 -13.06 4.06
C MET A 149 0.53 -13.56 3.33
N GLU A 150 1.58 -12.75 3.24
CA GLU A 150 2.85 -13.13 2.64
C GLU A 150 3.53 -14.28 3.40
N PHE A 151 3.52 -14.23 4.73
CA PHE A 151 3.96 -15.33 5.57
C PHE A 151 3.18 -16.62 5.28
N LEU A 152 1.85 -16.55 5.14
CA LEU A 152 1.05 -17.74 4.82
C LEU A 152 1.36 -18.31 3.42
N ILE A 153 1.71 -17.46 2.45
CA ILE A 153 2.15 -17.88 1.11
C ILE A 153 3.51 -18.56 1.21
N SER A 154 4.48 -17.98 1.94
CA SER A 154 5.84 -18.52 2.06
C SER A 154 5.92 -19.86 2.79
N LEU A 155 4.90 -20.22 3.60
CA LEU A 155 4.79 -21.58 4.17
C LEU A 155 4.63 -22.68 3.10
N ASN A 156 4.15 -22.34 1.91
CA ASN A 156 3.84 -23.30 0.85
C ASN A 156 4.66 -23.05 -0.43
N MET A 157 5.40 -21.95 -0.49
CA MET A 157 6.14 -21.51 -1.67
C MET A 157 7.50 -20.95 -1.25
N ASP A 158 8.57 -21.42 -1.89
CA ASP A 158 9.88 -20.80 -1.76
C ASP A 158 9.94 -19.59 -2.72
N ASN A 159 9.48 -18.45 -2.22
CA ASN A 159 9.47 -17.18 -2.92
C ASN A 159 10.33 -16.17 -2.15
N GLY A 160 10.95 -15.21 -2.84
CA GLY A 160 11.77 -14.16 -2.23
C GLY A 160 10.98 -13.13 -1.42
N VAL A 161 9.84 -13.53 -0.87
CA VAL A 161 8.87 -12.73 -0.12
C VAL A 161 8.77 -13.28 1.30
N GLY A 162 8.72 -12.38 2.29
CA GLY A 162 8.76 -12.74 3.70
C GLY A 162 10.19 -12.95 4.22
N GLY A 163 10.35 -13.79 5.26
CA GLY A 163 11.59 -13.84 6.04
C GLY A 163 11.78 -12.58 6.90
N TYR A 164 12.63 -12.66 7.93
CA TYR A 164 12.76 -11.57 8.90
C TYR A 164 13.19 -10.25 8.25
N ASP A 165 14.20 -10.29 7.39
CA ASP A 165 14.79 -9.08 6.81
C ASP A 165 13.85 -8.37 5.83
N ASN A 166 13.23 -9.07 4.88
CA ASN A 166 12.29 -8.43 3.94
C ASN A 166 11.10 -7.85 4.70
N THR A 167 10.46 -8.65 5.55
CA THR A 167 9.31 -8.23 6.37
C THR A 167 9.62 -6.97 7.18
N MET A 168 10.79 -6.90 7.82
CA MET A 168 11.17 -5.72 8.60
C MET A 168 11.46 -4.50 7.72
N LEU A 169 12.09 -4.67 6.56
CA LEU A 169 12.30 -3.59 5.58
C LEU A 169 10.97 -3.08 5.01
N ASP A 170 10.01 -3.96 4.81
CA ASP A 170 8.66 -3.63 4.38
C ASP A 170 7.95 -2.85 5.48
N PHE A 171 8.00 -3.30 6.74
CA PHE A 171 7.48 -2.51 7.88
C PHE A 171 8.10 -1.12 8.00
N VAL A 172 9.41 -0.98 7.81
CA VAL A 172 10.08 0.34 7.78
C VAL A 172 9.51 1.19 6.66
N SER A 173 9.37 0.63 5.45
CA SER A 173 8.81 1.33 4.29
C SER A 173 7.34 1.72 4.49
N ASN A 174 6.54 0.82 5.05
CA ASN A 174 5.13 1.02 5.43
C ASN A 174 5.01 2.21 6.40
N PHE A 175 5.84 2.21 7.46
CA PHE A 175 5.88 3.26 8.46
C PHE A 175 6.30 4.61 7.87
N THR A 176 7.41 4.64 7.12
CA THR A 176 7.90 5.86 6.48
C THR A 176 6.86 6.46 5.54
N GLY A 177 6.24 5.63 4.68
CA GLY A 177 5.16 6.05 3.79
C GLY A 177 3.97 6.65 4.54
N ALA A 178 3.49 5.97 5.59
CA ALA A 178 2.37 6.40 6.42
C ALA A 178 2.66 7.76 7.11
N VAL A 179 3.84 7.91 7.71
CA VAL A 179 4.25 9.15 8.39
C VAL A 179 4.36 10.31 7.40
N VAL A 180 5.05 10.12 6.28
CA VAL A 180 5.23 11.17 5.26
C VAL A 180 3.87 11.61 4.71
N ALA A 181 3.02 10.68 4.30
CA ALA A 181 1.74 11.00 3.67
C ALA A 181 0.78 11.71 4.62
N THR A 182 0.68 11.26 5.89
CA THR A 182 -0.19 11.90 6.88
C THR A 182 0.33 13.28 7.30
N THR A 183 1.65 13.46 7.40
CA THR A 183 2.28 14.75 7.68
C THR A 183 1.99 15.75 6.56
N VAL A 184 2.25 15.38 5.30
CA VAL A 184 1.96 16.21 4.12
C VAL A 184 0.47 16.55 4.06
N CYS A 185 -0.41 15.58 4.26
CA CYS A 185 -1.86 15.80 4.28
C CYS A 185 -2.27 16.80 5.37
N THR A 186 -1.67 16.71 6.56
CA THR A 186 -1.95 17.62 7.68
C THR A 186 -1.47 19.04 7.39
N ILE A 187 -0.28 19.21 6.83
CA ILE A 187 0.27 20.52 6.44
C ILE A 187 -0.57 21.17 5.33
N ILE A 188 -0.98 20.42 4.31
CA ILE A 188 -1.83 20.94 3.24
C ILE A 188 -3.18 21.42 3.79
N ARG A 189 -3.71 20.73 4.81
CA ARG A 189 -4.98 21.10 5.44
C ARG A 189 -4.88 22.34 6.31
N SER A 190 -3.85 22.47 7.16
CA SER A 190 -3.67 23.66 8.01
C SER A 190 -3.55 24.93 7.16
N ARG A 191 -2.84 24.85 6.04
CA ARG A 191 -2.74 25.96 5.05
C ARG A 191 -4.07 26.33 4.42
N ARG A 192 -5.00 25.39 4.27
CA ARG A 192 -6.34 25.63 3.70
C ARG A 192 -7.35 26.12 4.73
N SER A 193 -7.21 25.75 6.01
CA SER A 193 -8.07 26.23 7.10
C SER A 193 -7.65 27.58 7.66
N GLY A 194 -6.46 28.09 7.31
CA GLY A 194 -5.91 29.32 7.90
C GLY A 194 -5.49 29.14 9.36
N GLU A 195 -5.49 27.91 9.87
CA GLU A 195 -5.01 27.58 11.22
C GLU A 195 -3.48 27.63 11.22
N VAL A 196 -2.94 28.71 11.77
CA VAL A 196 -1.55 28.77 12.21
C VAL A 196 -1.38 27.67 13.26
N LEU A 197 -0.46 26.74 13.01
CA LEU A 197 -0.05 25.75 14.01
C LEU A 197 0.63 26.54 15.14
N GLU A 198 -0.12 26.87 16.20
CA GLU A 198 0.46 27.35 17.44
C GLU A 198 1.47 26.30 17.92
N PRO A 199 2.72 26.71 18.25
CA PRO A 199 3.72 25.78 18.73
C PRO A 199 3.23 25.14 20.02
N VAL A 200 3.34 23.81 20.09
CA VAL A 200 3.07 23.05 21.31
C VAL A 200 4.09 23.49 22.34
N GLY A 201 3.63 24.24 23.35
CA GLY A 201 4.38 24.58 24.55
C GLY A 201 4.44 23.43 25.54
#